data_AF-A0A840MMW4-F1
#
_entry.id   AF-A0A840MMW4-F1
#
_cell.length_a   1.000
_cell.length_b   1.000
_cell.length_c   1.000
_cell.angle_alpha   90.00
_cell.angle_beta   90.00
_cell.angle_gamma   90.00
#
_symmetry.space_group_name_H-M   'P 1'
#
loop_
_entity.id
_entity.type
_entity.pdbx_description
1 polymer ?
#
loop_
_entity_poly.entity_id
_entity_poly.type
_entity_poly.pdbx_seq_one_letter_code
_entity_poly.pdbx_strand_id
1 'polypeptide(L)'
;MNRRQQTARFFKRHWLLALFVTALAFLGFGLASFNLITLLQANLALIAEHGWQALQDGALMQLVELSASTLVALLCYLVFKVGERLLVEKLIGNDH
;
A
#
# COMPACT_ATOMS: atom_id res chain seq x y z
N MET A 1 27.83 -28.23 -13.87
CA MET A 1 27.20 -26.91 -13.61
C MET A 1 26.81 -26.84 -12.13
N ASN A 2 27.53 -26.04 -11.34
CA ASN A 2 27.58 -26.15 -9.87
C ASN A 2 26.26 -25.77 -9.17
N ARG A 3 25.79 -26.63 -8.24
CA ARG A 3 24.62 -26.38 -7.36
C ARG A 3 24.65 -25.01 -6.65
N ARG A 4 25.86 -24.48 -6.37
CA ARG A 4 26.08 -23.13 -5.81
C ARG A 4 25.57 -21.99 -6.71
N GLN A 5 25.57 -22.17 -8.04
CA GLN A 5 25.06 -21.17 -8.98
C GLN A 5 23.54 -21.25 -9.16
N GLN A 6 22.91 -22.38 -8.85
CA GLN A 6 21.46 -22.54 -8.84
C GLN A 6 20.85 -21.96 -7.57
N THR A 7 21.46 -22.20 -6.40
CA THR A 7 21.03 -21.59 -5.14
C THR A 7 21.16 -20.07 -5.19
N ALA A 8 22.31 -19.54 -5.64
CA ALA A 8 22.49 -18.09 -5.80
C ALA A 8 21.48 -17.44 -6.76
N ARG A 9 21.08 -18.13 -7.84
CA ARG A 9 20.06 -17.63 -8.78
C ARG A 9 18.65 -17.69 -8.20
N PHE A 10 18.30 -18.76 -7.48
CA PHE A 10 17.02 -18.86 -6.80
C PHE A 10 16.90 -17.81 -5.69
N PHE A 11 17.97 -17.62 -4.91
CA PHE A 11 18.05 -16.63 -3.84
C PHE A 11 18.00 -15.19 -4.36
N LYS A 12 18.68 -14.88 -5.47
CA LYS A 12 18.56 -13.58 -6.17
C LYS A 12 17.18 -13.40 -6.82
N ARG A 13 16.58 -14.46 -7.37
CA ARG A 13 15.25 -14.40 -8.01
C ARG A 13 14.17 -14.07 -6.99
N HIS A 14 14.16 -14.72 -5.82
CA HIS A 14 13.16 -14.46 -4.78
C HIS A 14 13.34 -13.09 -4.11
N TRP A 15 14.57 -12.64 -3.90
CA TRP A 15 14.83 -11.32 -3.32
C TRP A 15 14.44 -10.17 -4.26
N LEU A 16 14.75 -10.28 -5.56
CA LEU A 16 14.32 -9.29 -6.55
C LEU A 16 12.80 -9.28 -6.72
N LEU A 17 12.14 -10.45 -6.67
CA LEU A 17 10.68 -10.55 -6.65
C LEU A 17 10.08 -9.89 -5.40
N ALA A 18 10.63 -10.17 -4.22
CA ALA A 18 10.20 -9.54 -2.97
C ALA A 18 10.37 -8.02 -3.03
N LEU A 19 11.52 -7.54 -3.51
CA LEU A 19 11.77 -6.11 -3.72
C LEU A 19 10.73 -5.48 -4.65
N PHE A 20 10.46 -6.12 -5.79
CA PHE A 20 9.51 -5.61 -6.79
C PHE A 20 8.08 -5.57 -6.26
N VAL A 21 7.62 -6.64 -5.59
CA VAL A 21 6.29 -6.71 -4.96
C VAL A 21 6.16 -5.67 -3.85
N THR A 22 7.20 -5.50 -3.03
CA THR A 22 7.24 -4.50 -1.95
C THR A 22 7.17 -3.08 -2.51
N ALA A 23 7.93 -2.80 -3.57
CA ALA A 23 7.93 -1.50 -4.24
C ALA A 23 6.56 -1.20 -4.89
N LEU A 24 5.95 -2.17 -5.55
CA LEU A 24 4.63 -2.02 -6.15
C LEU A 24 3.56 -1.80 -5.08
N ALA A 25 3.63 -2.53 -3.97
CA ALA A 25 2.75 -2.35 -2.82
C ALA A 25 2.95 -0.96 -2.17
N PHE A 26 4.18 -0.48 -2.07
CA PHE A 26 4.48 0.86 -1.58
C PHE A 26 3.89 1.96 -2.47
N LEU A 27 4.02 1.82 -3.80
CA LEU A 27 3.40 2.74 -4.76
C LEU A 27 1.87 2.71 -4.66
N GLY A 28 1.27 1.52 -4.58
CA GLY A 28 -0.17 1.36 -4.40
C GLY A 28 -0.66 2.01 -3.10
N PHE A 29 0.06 1.80 -2.00
CA PHE A 29 -0.22 2.45 -0.72
C PHE A 29 -0.15 3.98 -0.82
N GLY A 30 0.89 4.52 -1.47
CA GLY A 30 1.06 5.96 -1.67
C GLY A 30 -0.07 6.57 -2.49
N LEU A 31 -0.45 5.94 -3.61
CA LEU A 31 -1.58 6.38 -4.43
C LEU A 31 -2.91 6.33 -3.67
N ALA A 32 -3.17 5.23 -2.95
CA ALA A 32 -4.39 5.10 -2.14
C ALA A 32 -4.42 6.12 -0.99
N SER A 33 -3.28 6.40 -0.35
CA SER A 33 -3.17 7.42 0.70
C SER A 33 -3.38 8.83 0.14
N PHE A 34 -2.86 9.13 -1.05
CA PHE A 34 -3.12 10.40 -1.73
C PHE A 34 -4.60 10.56 -2.08
N ASN A 35 -5.24 9.50 -2.59
CA ASN A 35 -6.67 9.48 -2.87
C ASN A 35 -7.51 9.73 -1.60
N LEU A 36 -7.11 9.11 -0.48
CA LEU A 36 -7.73 9.32 0.83
C LEU A 36 -7.67 10.78 1.27
N ILE A 37 -6.50 11.41 1.19
CA ILE A 37 -6.31 12.81 1.61
C ILE A 37 -7.12 13.75 0.71
N THR A 38 -7.10 13.54 -0.60
CA THR A 38 -7.85 14.37 -1.55
C THR A 38 -9.36 14.23 -1.37
N LEU A 39 -9.87 13.01 -1.19
CA LEU A 39 -11.29 12.78 -0.86
C LEU A 39 -11.67 13.43 0.48
N LEU A 40 -10.84 13.29 1.51
CA LEU A 40 -11.08 13.91 2.81
C LEU A 40 -11.14 15.44 2.70
N GLN A 41 -10.21 16.07 1.98
CA GLN A 41 -10.22 17.51 1.73
C GLN A 41 -11.46 17.97 0.98
N ALA A 42 -11.87 17.22 -0.05
CA ALA A 42 -13.11 17.51 -0.80
C ALA A 42 -14.35 17.43 0.09
N ASN A 43 -14.44 16.40 0.95
CA ASN A 43 -15.52 16.26 1.92
C ASN A 43 -15.55 17.43 2.91
N LEU A 44 -14.40 17.83 3.46
CA LEU A 44 -14.30 18.95 4.38
C LEU A 44 -14.68 20.29 3.74
N ALA A 45 -14.27 20.52 2.49
CA ALA A 45 -14.65 21.70 1.72
C ALA A 45 -16.17 21.76 1.46
N LEU A 46 -16.77 20.63 1.05
CA LEU A 46 -18.22 20.53 0.84
C LEU A 46 -19.02 20.82 2.12
N ILE A 47 -18.59 20.25 3.25
CA ILE A 47 -19.22 20.49 4.55
C ILE A 47 -19.10 21.98 4.94
N ALA A 48 -17.93 22.60 4.70
CA ALA A 48 -17.70 24.00 5.00
C ALA A 48 -18.55 24.95 4.15
N GLU A 49 -18.78 24.60 2.87
CA GLU A 49 -19.48 25.46 1.91
C GLU A 49 -21.01 25.27 1.94
N HIS A 50 -21.51 24.05 2.17
CA HIS A 50 -22.92 23.70 2.02
C HIS A 50 -23.59 23.18 3.31
N GLY A 51 -22.85 23.04 4.41
CA GLY A 51 -23.40 22.64 5.72
C GLY A 51 -24.05 21.25 5.74
N TRP A 52 -25.08 21.08 6.57
CA TRP A 52 -25.77 19.78 6.80
C TRP A 52 -26.42 19.19 5.53
N GLN A 53 -26.70 20.02 4.53
CA GLN A 53 -27.39 19.63 3.29
C GLN A 53 -26.48 18.81 2.35
N ALA A 54 -25.18 19.11 2.30
CA ALA A 54 -24.21 18.32 1.52
C ALA A 54 -23.96 16.90 2.08
N LEU A 55 -24.21 16.71 3.38
CA LEU A 55 -24.05 15.41 4.03
C LEU A 55 -25.10 14.38 3.56
N GLN A 56 -26.28 14.82 3.10
CA GLN A 56 -27.34 13.92 2.64
C GLN A 56 -27.22 13.58 1.16
N ASP A 57 -26.77 14.52 0.32
CA ASP A 57 -26.78 14.35 -1.14
C ASP A 57 -25.58 13.58 -1.71
N GLY A 58 -24.45 13.48 -0.99
CA GLY A 58 -23.23 12.85 -1.51
C GLY A 58 -22.36 12.06 -0.51
N ALA A 59 -22.59 12.21 0.81
CA ALA A 59 -21.65 11.68 1.79
C ALA A 59 -21.63 10.15 1.88
N LEU A 60 -22.73 9.47 1.57
CA LEU A 60 -22.79 8.00 1.59
C LEU A 60 -21.85 7.38 0.55
N MET A 61 -21.83 7.93 -0.67
CA MET A 61 -20.93 7.46 -1.73
C MET A 61 -19.47 7.82 -1.42
N GLN A 62 -19.22 9.04 -0.93
CA GLN A 62 -17.87 9.45 -0.49
C GLN A 62 -17.35 8.61 0.68
N LEU A 63 -18.21 8.25 1.65
CA LEU A 63 -17.84 7.35 2.75
C LEU A 63 -17.48 5.95 2.25
N VAL A 64 -18.23 5.43 1.27
CA VAL A 64 -17.93 4.14 0.66
C VAL A 64 -16.61 4.19 -0.10
N GLU A 65 -16.35 5.24 -0.87
CA GLU A 65 -15.11 5.41 -1.62
C GLU A 65 -13.89 5.61 -0.71
N LEU A 66 -14.05 6.37 0.38
CA LEU A 66 -13.05 6.56 1.43
C LEU A 66 -12.75 5.23 2.13
N SER A 67 -13.79 4.47 2.49
CA SER A 67 -13.66 3.16 3.14
C SER A 67 -12.96 2.15 2.24
N ALA A 68 -13.35 2.08 0.96
CA ALA A 68 -12.72 1.22 -0.03
C ALA A 68 -11.24 1.61 -0.23
N SER A 69 -10.94 2.89 -0.37
CA SER A 69 -9.56 3.40 -0.51
C SER A 69 -8.72 3.07 0.73
N THR A 70 -9.30 3.16 1.93
CA THR A 70 -8.64 2.77 3.19
C THR A 70 -8.30 1.28 3.23
N LEU A 71 -9.23 0.41 2.81
CA LEU A 71 -8.98 -1.02 2.74
C LEU A 71 -7.87 -1.36 1.73
N VAL A 72 -7.90 -0.73 0.55
CA VAL A 72 -6.84 -0.90 -0.46
C VAL A 72 -5.49 -0.43 0.08
N ALA A 73 -5.44 0.76 0.69
CA ALA A 73 -4.23 1.29 1.31
C ALA A 73 -3.71 0.31 2.39
N LEU A 74 -4.58 -0.20 3.26
CA LEU A 74 -4.20 -1.13 4.32
C LEU A 74 -3.62 -2.43 3.75
N LEU A 75 -4.23 -3.01 2.72
CA LEU A 75 -3.72 -4.22 2.06
C LEU A 75 -2.34 -3.98 1.45
N CYS A 76 -2.17 -2.88 0.73
CA CYS A 76 -0.88 -2.47 0.18
C CYS A 76 0.17 -2.26 1.28
N TYR A 77 -0.21 -1.62 2.39
CA TYR A 77 0.67 -1.40 3.54
C TYR A 77 1.13 -2.72 4.18
N LEU A 78 0.22 -3.69 4.35
CA LEU A 78 0.56 -5.00 4.90
C LEU A 78 1.54 -5.76 3.99
N VAL A 79 1.29 -5.77 2.68
CA VAL A 79 2.20 -6.39 1.69
C VAL A 79 3.57 -5.71 1.72
N PHE A 80 3.60 -4.37 1.79
CA PHE A 80 4.83 -3.60 1.94
C PHE A 80 5.57 -3.99 3.23
N LYS A 81 4.89 -4.08 4.37
CA LYS A 81 5.52 -4.42 5.66
C LYS A 81 6.08 -5.84 5.73
N VAL A 82 5.36 -6.81 5.16
CA VAL A 82 5.86 -8.19 5.06
C VAL A 82 7.09 -8.25 4.16
N GLY A 83 7.04 -7.58 3.02
CA GLY A 83 8.15 -7.47 2.09
C GLY A 83 9.38 -6.78 2.68
N GLU A 84 9.18 -5.65 3.37
CA GLU A 84 10.23 -4.92 4.11
C GLU A 84 10.92 -5.84 5.12
N ARG A 85 10.15 -6.59 5.93
CA ARG A 85 10.71 -7.53 6.91
C ARG A 85 11.61 -8.57 6.24
N LEU A 86 11.17 -9.18 5.14
CA LEU A 86 11.95 -10.17 4.38
C LEU A 86 13.23 -9.56 3.79
N LEU A 87 13.17 -8.31 3.31
CA LEU A 87 14.32 -7.60 2.77
C LEU A 87 15.33 -7.21 3.87
N VAL A 88 14.84 -6.77 5.03
CA VAL A 88 15.66 -6.37 6.18
C VAL A 88 16.34 -7.57 6.82
N GLU A 89 15.63 -8.68 7.02
CA GLU A 89 16.17 -9.93 7.57
C GLU A 89 17.32 -10.47 6.70
N LYS A 90 17.15 -10.38 5.38
CA LYS A 90 18.18 -10.68 4.38
C LYS A 90 19.39 -9.75 4.47
N LEU A 91 19.16 -8.45 4.64
CA LEU A 91 20.22 -7.44 4.70
C LEU A 91 21.08 -7.59 5.96
N ILE A 92 20.43 -7.94 7.06
CA ILE A 92 21.08 -8.19 8.36
C ILE A 92 21.80 -9.57 8.37
N GLY A 93 21.50 -10.45 7.40
CA GLY A 93 22.10 -11.78 7.30
C GLY A 93 21.56 -12.76 8.34
N ASN A 94 20.38 -12.47 8.91
CA ASN A 94 19.72 -13.33 9.88
C ASN A 94 18.89 -14.41 9.17
N ASP A 95 19.54 -15.18 8.30
CA ASP A 95 18.96 -16.38 7.67
C ASP A 95 19.02 -17.53 8.70
N HIS A 96 18.09 -17.55 9.68
CA HIS A 96 17.87 -18.68 10.59
C HIS A 96 16.62 -19.48 10.20
#